data_AF-A0A0N1C881-F1
#
_entry.id   AF-A0A0N1C881-F1
#
_cell.length_a   1.000
_cell.length_b   1.000
_cell.length_c   1.000
_cell.angle_alpha   90.00
_cell.angle_beta   90.00
_cell.angle_gamma   90.00
#
_symmetry.space_group_name_H-M   'P 1'
#
loop_
_entity.id
_entity.type
_entity.pdbx_description
1 polymer ?
#
loop_
_entity_poly.entity_id
_entity_poly.type
_entity_poly.pdbx_seq_one_letter_code
_entity_poly.pdbx_strand_id
1 'polypeptide(L)'
;MTNRKELSISYVTAPARPRLPVVPLDFSPPEPIWRYRPPMVGDGIARSIHTQILPQVGLALRSMSFPNTPAPADPAAPFEVQQFTLLILGSDERAAFAYVENLISRGTPTDLIFLNLLAPVARRLGEMWEEDTTDFANVTLGVSRLHRILRHVGESHLEANNLQRIGAVLLTTIPGEQHSFGLAMVAEFFRHDGWDICTGPFGSRRELASLVTERWFDLIGFSVTSDRRLDELKRLIQDVRRDSRNRRIGVIVGGPILVDRPELANALGADMSATDGAHAPQLARALLPMLKGRR
;
A
#
# COMPACT_ATOMS: atom_id res chain seq x y z
N MET A 1 -16.25 -51.40 -66.66
CA MET A 1 -17.60 -51.81 -67.08
C MET A 1 -18.52 -51.56 -65.89
N THR A 2 -19.17 -50.39 -65.87
CA THR A 2 -20.65 -50.19 -66.03
C THR A 2 -21.41 -50.63 -64.77
N ASN A 3 -22.32 -49.87 -64.15
CA ASN A 3 -23.09 -48.73 -64.59
C ASN A 3 -23.67 -48.00 -63.36
N ARG A 4 -23.95 -46.71 -63.54
CA ARG A 4 -24.57 -45.75 -62.62
C ARG A 4 -26.09 -45.77 -62.86
N LYS A 5 -26.91 -45.92 -61.81
CA LYS A 5 -28.36 -45.58 -61.74
C LYS A 5 -28.64 -45.13 -60.31
N GLU A 6 -28.66 -43.83 -60.03
CA GLU A 6 -29.85 -42.95 -59.99
C GLU A 6 -30.90 -43.29 -58.91
N LEU A 7 -30.98 -42.36 -57.95
CA LEU A 7 -32.16 -41.78 -57.31
C LEU A 7 -33.04 -42.66 -56.41
N SER A 8 -33.02 -42.39 -55.11
CA SER A 8 -34.15 -41.73 -54.40
C SER A 8 -33.87 -41.69 -52.88
N ILE A 9 -34.05 -40.50 -52.29
CA ILE A 9 -33.90 -40.24 -50.86
C ILE A 9 -35.14 -40.74 -50.13
N SER A 10 -34.96 -41.51 -49.07
CA SER A 10 -35.96 -41.69 -48.00
C SER A 10 -35.28 -41.35 -46.68
N TYR A 11 -35.46 -40.11 -46.21
CA TYR A 11 -35.14 -39.72 -44.84
C TYR A 11 -36.07 -40.50 -43.91
N VAL A 12 -35.51 -41.48 -43.19
CA VAL A 12 -36.17 -42.01 -42.00
C VAL A 12 -35.96 -41.00 -40.89
N THR A 13 -37.03 -40.29 -40.57
CA THR A 13 -37.17 -39.34 -39.48
C THR A 13 -36.85 -40.04 -38.16
N ALA A 14 -35.77 -39.64 -37.49
CA ALA A 14 -35.52 -40.08 -36.11
C ALA A 14 -36.64 -39.56 -35.19
N PRO A 15 -37.13 -40.34 -34.21
CA PRO A 15 -38.21 -39.91 -33.34
C PRO A 15 -37.79 -38.69 -32.51
N ALA A 16 -38.67 -37.70 -32.47
CA ALA A 16 -38.49 -36.46 -31.72
C ALA A 16 -38.26 -36.77 -30.23
N ARG A 17 -37.12 -36.31 -29.69
CA ARG A 17 -36.89 -36.30 -28.23
C ARG A 17 -38.00 -35.46 -27.57
N PRO A 18 -38.63 -35.93 -26.48
CA PRO A 18 -39.59 -35.12 -25.76
C PRO A 18 -38.90 -33.86 -25.22
N ARG A 19 -39.43 -32.69 -25.60
CA ARG A 19 -39.01 -31.40 -25.02
C ARG A 19 -39.51 -31.36 -23.58
N LEU A 20 -38.59 -31.46 -22.63
CA LEU A 20 -38.90 -31.18 -21.22
C LEU A 20 -39.36 -29.71 -21.11
N PRO A 21 -40.40 -29.41 -20.31
CA PRO A 21 -40.86 -28.05 -20.10
C PRO A 21 -39.73 -27.22 -19.46
N VAL A 22 -39.38 -26.10 -20.08
CA VAL A 22 -38.47 -25.11 -19.50
C VAL A 22 -39.29 -24.31 -18.49
N VAL A 23 -39.13 -24.64 -17.21
CA VAL A 23 -39.61 -23.80 -16.10
C VAL A 23 -38.62 -22.64 -15.98
N PRO A 24 -39.06 -21.37 -16.01
CA PRO A 24 -38.18 -20.25 -15.69
C PRO A 24 -37.67 -20.42 -14.26
N LEU A 25 -36.35 -20.51 -14.08
CA LEU A 25 -35.74 -20.41 -12.76
C LEU A 25 -35.84 -18.95 -12.32
N ASP A 26 -36.88 -18.62 -11.56
CA ASP A 26 -36.96 -17.38 -10.80
C ASP A 26 -35.96 -17.46 -9.64
N PHE A 27 -34.71 -17.08 -9.92
CA PHE A 27 -33.66 -17.01 -8.91
C PHE A 27 -33.61 -15.59 -8.37
N SER A 28 -34.50 -15.28 -7.44
CA SER A 28 -34.28 -14.15 -6.54
C SER A 28 -33.25 -14.60 -5.49
N PRO A 29 -32.06 -13.98 -5.39
CA PRO A 29 -31.10 -14.35 -4.37
C PRO A 29 -31.75 -14.14 -2.99
N PRO A 30 -31.55 -15.06 -2.02
CA PRO A 30 -32.05 -14.85 -0.67
C PRO A 30 -31.48 -13.53 -0.14
N GLU A 31 -32.31 -12.73 0.55
CA GLU A 31 -31.82 -11.51 1.19
C GLU A 31 -30.57 -11.83 2.03
N PRO A 32 -29.58 -10.92 2.07
CA PRO A 32 -28.34 -11.18 2.78
C PRO A 32 -28.61 -11.55 4.24
N ILE A 33 -28.00 -12.65 4.68
CA ILE A 33 -28.13 -13.23 6.03
C ILE A 33 -27.81 -12.26 7.18
N TRP A 34 -27.26 -11.06 6.91
CA TRP A 34 -27.01 -10.02 7.91
C TRP A 34 -28.24 -9.15 8.26
N ARG A 35 -29.40 -9.34 7.62
CA ARG A 35 -30.66 -8.64 7.96
C ARG A 35 -31.67 -9.44 8.82
N TYR A 36 -31.46 -10.74 9.02
CA TYR A 36 -32.30 -11.54 9.93
C TYR A 36 -31.66 -11.58 11.34
N ARG A 37 -32.25 -10.84 12.28
CA ARG A 37 -31.96 -10.96 13.72
C ARG A 37 -33.04 -11.86 14.33
N PRO A 38 -32.83 -13.18 14.50
CA PRO A 38 -33.76 -13.97 15.30
C PRO A 38 -33.67 -13.51 16.77
N PRO A 39 -34.81 -13.44 17.51
CA PRO A 39 -34.78 -13.15 18.93
C PRO A 39 -34.03 -14.29 19.63
N MET A 40 -32.95 -13.97 20.34
CA MET A 40 -32.16 -14.97 21.05
C MET A 40 -33.00 -15.57 22.18
N VAL A 41 -33.34 -16.85 22.05
CA VAL A 41 -33.75 -17.71 23.17
C VAL A 41 -32.55 -18.59 23.50
N GLY A 42 -32.23 -18.63 24.80
CA GLY A 42 -30.96 -19.05 25.35
C GLY A 42 -30.67 -20.55 25.29
N ASP A 43 -29.41 -20.80 25.63
CA ASP A 43 -28.77 -22.09 25.92
C ASP A 43 -28.28 -22.90 24.72
N GLY A 44 -27.00 -22.70 24.39
CA GLY A 44 -26.29 -23.63 23.51
C GLY A 44 -25.01 -23.17 22.82
N ILE A 45 -24.41 -22.02 23.15
CA ILE A 45 -23.09 -21.62 22.61
C ILE A 45 -22.21 -20.99 23.72
N ALA A 46 -22.13 -21.66 24.86
CA ALA A 46 -21.20 -21.30 25.94
C ALA A 46 -20.18 -22.42 26.19
N ARG A 47 -19.60 -22.99 25.13
CA ARG A 47 -18.46 -23.92 25.28
C ARG A 47 -17.37 -23.88 24.21
N SER A 48 -17.25 -22.85 23.37
CA SER A 48 -16.11 -22.85 22.41
C SER A 48 -15.50 -21.52 21.97
N ILE A 49 -15.90 -20.34 22.43
CA ILE A 49 -15.10 -19.13 22.23
C ILE A 49 -15.25 -18.24 23.47
N HIS A 50 -14.15 -17.59 23.87
CA HIS A 50 -14.09 -16.53 24.89
C HIS A 50 -14.36 -16.94 26.33
N THR A 51 -13.29 -17.09 27.13
CA THR A 51 -13.28 -16.52 28.48
C THR A 51 -11.86 -16.44 29.03
N GLN A 52 -11.23 -15.28 28.86
CA GLN A 52 -10.67 -14.56 30.00
C GLN A 52 -10.48 -13.09 29.62
N ILE A 53 -11.55 -12.32 29.83
CA ILE A 53 -11.46 -10.86 30.00
C ILE A 53 -11.07 -10.63 31.47
N LEU A 54 -10.03 -9.82 31.66
CA LEU A 54 -9.72 -8.93 32.79
C LEU A 54 -10.56 -9.08 34.07
N PRO A 55 -9.87 -9.06 35.23
CA PRO A 55 -9.85 -7.77 35.94
C PRO A 55 -8.53 -7.51 36.67
N GLN A 56 -7.75 -6.47 36.31
CA GLN A 56 -6.87 -5.68 37.22
C GLN A 56 -6.51 -4.28 36.63
N VAL A 57 -7.50 -3.48 36.25
CA VAL A 57 -7.30 -2.06 35.81
C VAL A 57 -7.68 -1.05 36.92
N GLY A 58 -7.90 -1.50 38.16
CA GLY A 58 -8.54 -0.70 39.20
C GLY A 58 -7.66 0.17 40.11
N LEU A 59 -6.34 -0.04 40.21
CA LEU A 59 -5.59 0.58 41.33
C LEU A 59 -4.15 1.08 41.07
N ALA A 60 -3.67 1.11 39.82
CA ALA A 60 -2.36 1.68 39.48
C ALA A 60 -2.43 3.05 38.78
N LEU A 61 -3.63 3.55 38.47
CA LEU A 61 -3.85 4.85 37.81
C LEU A 61 -3.99 6.04 38.79
N ARG A 62 -3.67 5.86 40.07
CA ARG A 62 -3.81 6.89 41.12
C ARG A 62 -2.49 7.48 41.64
N SER A 63 -1.35 7.23 40.98
CA SER A 63 -0.06 7.80 41.42
C SER A 63 0.80 8.39 40.29
N MET A 64 0.21 8.82 39.17
CA MET A 64 0.93 9.62 38.17
C MET A 64 0.63 11.11 38.36
N SER A 65 1.55 11.78 39.06
CA SER A 65 1.72 13.23 38.91
C SER A 65 2.25 13.48 37.49
N PHE A 66 1.50 14.26 36.70
CA PHE A 66 2.02 14.80 35.43
C PHE A 66 2.96 15.96 35.76
N PRO A 67 4.27 15.89 35.43
CA PRO A 67 5.12 17.07 35.49
C PRO A 67 4.66 18.10 34.45
N ASN A 68 4.73 19.37 34.85
CA ASN A 68 4.39 20.56 34.09
C ASN A 68 5.07 20.62 32.71
N THR A 69 4.38 21.30 31.79
CA THR A 69 4.79 21.80 30.47
C THR A 69 6.28 21.69 30.15
N PRO A 70 6.70 20.96 29.10
CA PRO A 70 8.10 20.96 28.71
C PRO A 70 8.48 22.31 28.09
N ALA A 71 9.62 22.83 28.53
CA ALA A 71 10.42 23.85 27.86
C ALA A 71 10.61 23.54 26.36
N PRO A 72 10.99 24.53 25.52
CA PRO A 72 11.16 24.33 24.08
C PRO A 72 12.08 23.12 23.81
N ALA A 73 11.58 22.18 23.01
CA ALA A 73 12.30 20.96 22.70
C ALA A 73 13.51 21.30 21.81
N ASP A 74 14.68 20.80 22.22
CA ASP A 74 15.87 20.74 21.38
C ASP A 74 15.54 19.90 20.13
N PRO A 75 15.71 20.42 18.89
CA PRO A 75 15.53 19.66 17.66
C PRO A 75 16.49 18.45 17.51
N ALA A 76 17.45 18.29 18.44
CA ALA A 76 18.32 17.11 18.54
C ALA A 76 17.85 16.04 19.55
N ALA A 77 16.73 16.23 20.27
CA ALA A 77 16.22 15.22 21.19
C ALA A 77 15.78 13.95 20.42
N PRO A 78 16.20 12.74 20.84
CA PRO A 78 15.82 11.51 20.16
C PRO A 78 14.30 11.33 20.19
N PHE A 79 13.71 11.03 19.03
CA PHE A 79 12.29 10.74 18.92
C PHE A 79 11.93 9.54 19.82
N GLU A 80 10.88 9.67 20.62
CA GLU A 80 10.46 8.62 21.55
C GLU A 80 9.64 7.53 20.83
N VAL A 81 10.32 6.74 20.00
CA VAL A 81 9.71 5.69 19.16
C VAL A 81 8.90 4.68 19.97
N GLN A 82 9.40 4.24 21.14
CA GLN A 82 8.66 3.28 21.98
C GLN A 82 7.37 3.91 22.51
N GLN A 83 7.43 5.13 23.04
CA GLN A 83 6.25 5.82 23.53
C GLN A 83 5.22 6.02 22.40
N PHE A 84 5.68 6.47 21.23
CA PHE A 84 4.79 6.69 20.11
C PHE A 84 4.18 5.38 19.58
N THR A 85 4.92 4.27 19.59
CA THR A 85 4.39 2.94 19.26
C THR A 85 3.22 2.57 20.17
N LEU A 86 3.34 2.83 21.48
CA LEU A 86 2.25 2.60 22.44
C LEU A 86 1.04 3.51 22.17
N LEU A 87 1.26 4.78 21.79
CA LEU A 87 0.17 5.68 21.39
C LEU A 87 -0.54 5.19 20.13
N ILE A 88 0.20 4.65 19.16
CA ILE A 88 -0.34 4.10 17.92
C ILE A 88 -1.17 2.85 18.18
N LEU A 89 -0.79 2.01 19.15
CA LEU A 89 -1.53 0.81 19.53
C LEU A 89 -2.66 1.08 20.54
N GLY A 90 -2.62 2.22 21.24
CA GLY A 90 -3.61 2.61 22.23
C GLY A 90 -5.02 2.84 21.65
N SER A 91 -6.05 2.82 22.49
CA SER A 91 -7.43 3.07 22.03
C SER A 91 -7.70 4.54 21.69
N ASP A 92 -6.93 5.46 22.27
CA ASP A 92 -7.08 6.90 22.03
C ASP A 92 -6.31 7.33 20.78
N GLU A 93 -7.00 7.35 19.64
CA GLU A 93 -6.42 7.81 18.38
C GLU A 93 -5.95 9.27 18.44
N ARG A 94 -6.61 10.10 19.27
CA ARG A 94 -6.30 11.55 19.33
C ARG A 94 -4.94 11.79 19.96
N ALA A 95 -4.52 10.93 20.88
CA ALA A 95 -3.23 11.05 21.55
C ALA A 95 -2.05 10.96 20.56
N ALA A 96 -2.12 10.05 19.59
CA ALA A 96 -1.09 9.92 18.56
C ALA A 96 -1.04 11.13 17.62
N PHE A 97 -2.20 11.66 17.21
CA PHE A 97 -2.27 12.89 16.40
C PHE A 97 -1.74 14.10 17.16
N ALA A 98 -2.20 14.32 18.40
CA ALA A 98 -1.79 15.44 19.23
C ALA A 98 -0.28 15.42 19.53
N TYR A 99 0.32 14.23 19.67
CA TYR A 99 1.76 14.08 19.81
C TYR A 99 2.51 14.65 18.59
N VAL A 100 2.05 14.31 17.39
CA VAL A 100 2.65 14.78 16.13
C VAL A 100 2.38 16.27 15.89
N GLU A 101 1.16 16.75 16.15
CA GLU A 101 0.84 18.18 16.08
C GLU A 101 1.74 19.02 17.01
N ASN A 102 2.03 18.51 18.21
CA ASN A 102 2.94 19.14 19.15
C ASN A 102 4.40 19.16 18.65
N LEU A 103 4.84 18.16 17.88
CA LEU A 103 6.16 18.20 17.23
C LEU A 103 6.20 19.26 16.13
N ILE A 104 5.14 19.34 15.32
CA ILE A 104 5.01 20.34 14.24
C ILE A 104 4.95 21.75 14.84
N SER A 105 4.17 21.97 15.90
CA SER A 105 4.06 23.28 16.56
C SER A 105 5.37 23.77 17.18
N ARG A 106 6.31 22.86 17.46
CA ARG A 106 7.67 23.17 17.93
C ARG A 106 8.65 23.46 16.77
N GLY A 107 8.18 23.41 15.53
CA GLY A 107 9.01 23.65 14.34
C GLY A 107 9.84 22.44 13.91
N THR A 108 9.47 21.22 14.34
CA THR A 108 10.18 20.01 13.88
C THR A 108 9.97 19.85 12.38
N PRO A 109 11.04 19.74 11.57
CA PRO A 109 10.92 19.47 10.15
C PRO A 109 10.16 18.17 9.89
N THR A 110 9.18 18.22 8.99
CA THR A 110 8.34 17.08 8.62
C THR A 110 9.15 15.87 8.14
N ASP A 111 10.25 16.10 7.41
CA ASP A 111 11.15 15.04 6.97
C ASP A 111 11.72 14.24 8.16
N LEU A 112 12.04 14.91 9.27
CA LEU A 112 12.50 14.23 10.49
C LEU A 112 11.36 13.44 11.16
N ILE A 113 10.14 13.96 11.16
CA ILE A 113 8.96 13.22 11.67
C ILE A 113 8.77 11.93 10.84
N PHE A 114 8.88 12.00 9.53
CA PHE A 114 8.74 10.84 8.66
C PHE A 114 9.85 9.81 8.90
N LEU A 115 11.11 10.24 8.85
CA LEU A 115 12.27 9.34 8.88
C LEU A 115 12.60 8.82 10.29
N ASN A 116 12.40 9.63 11.32
CA ASN A 116 12.88 9.33 12.67
C ASN A 116 11.75 8.96 13.65
N LEU A 117 10.48 9.15 13.28
CA LEU A 117 9.34 8.72 14.11
C LEU A 117 8.45 7.71 13.37
N LEU A 118 7.89 8.08 12.22
CA LEU A 118 6.89 7.23 11.56
C LEU A 118 7.51 5.96 10.97
N ALA A 119 8.65 6.07 10.26
CA ALA A 119 9.33 4.91 9.70
C ALA A 119 9.83 3.92 10.77
N PRO A 120 10.48 4.37 11.87
CA PRO A 120 10.88 3.47 12.95
C PRO A 120 9.70 2.81 13.66
N VAL A 121 8.58 3.52 13.88
CA VAL A 121 7.39 2.89 14.47
C VAL A 121 6.76 1.86 13.52
N ALA A 122 6.69 2.12 12.21
CA ALA A 122 6.23 1.12 11.26
C ALA A 122 7.10 -0.14 11.27
N ARG A 123 8.43 0.02 11.36
CA ARG A 123 9.36 -1.11 11.51
C ARG A 123 9.11 -1.86 12.82
N ARG A 124 8.95 -1.14 13.93
CA ARG A 124 8.69 -1.74 15.24
C ARG A 124 7.38 -2.55 15.26
N LEU A 125 6.33 -2.06 14.61
CA LEU A 125 5.07 -2.81 14.45
C LEU A 125 5.28 -4.11 13.66
N GLY A 126 6.14 -4.09 12.64
CA GLY A 126 6.54 -5.29 11.90
C GLY A 126 7.31 -6.29 12.77
N GLU A 127 8.31 -5.82 13.52
CA GLU A 127 9.06 -6.65 14.49
C GLU A 127 8.13 -7.26 15.53
N MET A 128 7.19 -6.49 16.09
CA MET A 128 6.24 -6.97 17.09
C MET A 128 5.32 -8.07 16.55
N TRP A 129 4.97 -8.02 15.27
CA TRP A 129 4.25 -9.08 14.58
C TRP A 129 5.12 -10.32 14.39
N GLU A 130 6.35 -10.16 13.90
CA GLU A 130 7.29 -11.27 13.71
C GLU A 130 7.67 -11.97 15.02
N GLU A 131 7.69 -11.21 16.12
CA GLU A 131 7.94 -11.70 17.49
C GLU A 131 6.67 -12.26 18.17
N ASP A 132 5.53 -12.32 17.48
CA ASP A 132 4.21 -12.74 18.01
C ASP A 132 3.75 -11.96 19.28
N THR A 133 4.29 -10.76 19.48
CA THR A 133 3.94 -9.90 20.64
C THR A 133 2.71 -9.02 20.39
N THR A 134 2.29 -8.87 19.14
CA THR A 134 1.09 -8.12 18.74
C THR A 134 0.40 -8.84 17.60
N ASP A 135 -0.93 -8.95 17.68
CA ASP A 135 -1.71 -9.62 16.64
C ASP A 135 -1.84 -8.79 15.34
N PHE A 136 -2.23 -9.48 14.27
CA PHE A 136 -2.41 -8.88 12.95
C PHE A 136 -3.40 -7.71 12.93
N ALA A 137 -4.48 -7.76 13.72
CA ALA A 137 -5.50 -6.72 13.73
C ALA A 137 -4.95 -5.41 14.31
N ASN A 138 -4.20 -5.51 15.40
CA ASN A 138 -3.55 -4.39 16.06
C ASN A 138 -2.44 -3.79 15.21
N VAL A 139 -1.62 -4.60 14.54
CA VAL A 139 -0.61 -4.11 13.60
C VAL A 139 -1.25 -3.40 12.40
N THR A 140 -2.31 -3.99 11.82
CA THR A 140 -3.04 -3.40 10.69
C THR A 140 -3.67 -2.05 11.09
N LEU A 141 -4.27 -1.98 12.27
CA LEU A 141 -4.84 -0.75 12.80
C LEU A 141 -3.74 0.31 13.06
N GLY A 142 -2.62 -0.10 13.63
CA GLY A 142 -1.47 0.78 13.88
C GLY A 142 -0.91 1.39 12.60
N VAL A 143 -0.66 0.56 11.58
CA VAL A 143 -0.20 1.02 10.26
C VAL A 143 -1.25 1.93 9.59
N SER A 144 -2.54 1.62 9.73
CA SER A 144 -3.61 2.48 9.21
C SER A 144 -3.62 3.86 9.87
N ARG A 145 -3.35 3.93 11.18
CA ARG A 145 -3.20 5.19 11.91
C ARG A 145 -1.97 5.97 11.45
N LEU A 146 -0.83 5.30 11.24
CA LEU A 146 0.36 5.92 10.67
C LEU A 146 0.08 6.52 9.28
N HIS A 147 -0.67 5.84 8.42
CA HIS A 147 -1.08 6.39 7.12
C HIS A 147 -1.92 7.66 7.24
N ARG A 148 -2.85 7.71 8.22
CA ARG A 148 -3.67 8.91 8.45
C ARG A 148 -2.83 10.08 8.97
N ILE A 149 -1.91 9.81 9.88
CA ILE A 149 -0.96 10.80 10.40
C ILE A 149 -0.07 11.32 9.26
N LEU A 150 0.54 10.43 8.47
CA LEU A 150 1.38 10.80 7.33
C LEU A 150 0.68 11.80 6.40
N ARG A 151 -0.58 11.51 6.04
CA ARG A 151 -1.39 12.39 5.19
C ARG A 151 -1.66 13.75 5.84
N HIS A 152 -2.02 13.75 7.12
CA HIS A 152 -2.27 14.98 7.87
C HIS A 152 -1.02 15.88 7.91
N VAL A 153 0.15 15.29 8.17
CA VAL A 153 1.42 16.03 8.15
C VAL A 153 1.73 16.53 6.73
N GLY A 154 1.54 15.70 5.69
CA GLY A 154 1.76 16.10 4.29
C GLY A 154 0.85 17.26 3.83
N GLU A 155 -0.43 17.26 4.22
CA GLU A 155 -1.40 18.30 3.87
C GLU A 155 -1.02 19.66 4.45
N SER A 156 -0.49 19.71 5.68
CA SER A 156 -0.08 20.96 6.34
C SER A 156 1.03 21.73 5.61
N HIS A 157 1.72 21.07 4.66
CA HIS A 157 2.81 21.66 3.86
C HIS A 157 2.40 22.08 2.43
N LEU A 158 1.21 21.70 1.96
CA LEU A 158 0.81 21.94 0.56
C LEU A 158 0.45 23.41 0.25
N GLU A 159 0.23 24.25 1.25
CA GLU A 159 -0.21 25.65 1.01
C GLU A 159 0.91 26.62 0.57
N ALA A 160 2.18 26.20 0.47
CA ALA A 160 3.30 27.13 0.28
C ALA A 160 3.90 27.19 -1.14
N ASN A 161 3.59 26.25 -2.04
CA ASN A 161 4.50 25.98 -3.16
C ASN A 161 3.82 26.01 -4.54
N ASN A 162 3.87 27.19 -5.17
CA ASN A 162 3.55 27.41 -6.59
C ASN A 162 4.70 26.89 -7.50
N LEU A 163 5.18 25.66 -7.23
CA LEU A 163 6.37 25.09 -7.86
C LEU A 163 6.09 24.72 -9.33
N GLN A 164 7.04 25.05 -10.21
CA GLN A 164 7.05 24.51 -11.57
C GLN A 164 7.14 22.98 -11.51
N ARG A 165 6.25 22.28 -12.23
CA ARG A 165 6.25 20.82 -12.31
C ARG A 165 7.57 20.33 -12.92
N ILE A 166 8.32 19.54 -12.14
CA ILE A 166 9.62 18.98 -12.56
C ILE A 166 9.44 17.90 -13.64
N GLY A 167 8.47 17.02 -13.42
CA GLY A 167 8.16 15.88 -14.26
C GLY A 167 7.02 15.06 -13.66
N ALA A 168 6.55 14.07 -14.40
CA ALA A 168 5.52 13.13 -13.95
C ALA A 168 6.17 11.82 -13.48
N VAL A 169 5.82 11.37 -12.28
CA VAL A 169 6.32 10.13 -11.68
C VAL A 169 5.18 9.21 -11.27
N LEU A 170 5.31 7.92 -11.57
CA LEU A 170 4.45 6.88 -11.04
C LEU A 170 5.19 6.11 -9.95
N LEU A 171 4.74 6.17 -8.70
CA LEU A 171 5.32 5.39 -7.60
C LEU A 171 4.40 4.23 -7.25
N THR A 172 4.91 3.00 -7.26
CA THR A 172 4.09 1.82 -6.97
C THR A 172 4.87 0.68 -6.33
N THR A 173 4.16 -0.35 -5.90
CA THR A 173 4.70 -1.66 -5.54
C THR A 173 4.36 -2.66 -6.64
N ILE A 174 4.84 -3.90 -6.52
CA ILE A 174 4.34 -4.98 -7.39
C ILE A 174 2.83 -5.14 -7.13
N PRO A 175 1.96 -5.20 -8.17
CA PRO A 175 0.53 -5.39 -7.96
C PRO A 175 0.20 -6.55 -7.01
N GLY A 176 -0.74 -6.32 -6.11
CA GLY A 176 -1.11 -7.24 -5.02
C GLY A 176 -0.24 -7.15 -3.75
N GLU A 177 0.86 -6.40 -3.76
CA GLU A 177 1.70 -6.18 -2.58
C GLU A 177 1.01 -5.25 -1.56
N GLN A 178 1.08 -5.62 -0.28
CA GLN A 178 0.38 -4.92 0.81
C GLN A 178 1.30 -3.92 1.55
N HIS A 179 2.62 -4.07 1.43
CA HIS A 179 3.59 -3.19 2.08
C HIS A 179 3.72 -1.84 1.36
N SER A 180 2.76 -0.94 1.60
CA SER A 180 2.65 0.36 0.90
C SER A 180 3.02 1.58 1.77
N PHE A 181 3.25 1.41 3.07
CA PHE A 181 3.55 2.55 3.96
C PHE A 181 4.84 3.29 3.56
N GLY A 182 5.92 2.56 3.30
CA GLY A 182 7.18 3.15 2.82
C GLY A 182 6.99 3.92 1.51
N LEU A 183 6.23 3.36 0.57
CA LEU A 183 5.90 4.03 -0.70
C LEU A 183 5.11 5.32 -0.47
N ALA A 184 4.16 5.32 0.47
CA ALA A 184 3.40 6.52 0.81
C ALA A 184 4.28 7.64 1.38
N MET A 185 5.28 7.31 2.21
CA MET A 185 6.26 8.30 2.69
C MET A 185 7.11 8.86 1.54
N VAL A 186 7.61 7.99 0.65
CA VAL A 186 8.36 8.43 -0.53
C VAL A 186 7.50 9.34 -1.41
N ALA A 187 6.22 9.04 -1.54
CA ALA A 187 5.29 9.89 -2.28
C ALA A 187 5.20 11.31 -1.70
N GLU A 188 5.22 11.47 -0.37
CA GLU A 188 5.26 12.80 0.25
C GLU A 188 6.55 13.57 -0.11
N PHE A 189 7.72 12.91 -0.10
CA PHE A 189 8.96 13.56 -0.51
C PHE A 189 8.93 14.01 -1.98
N PHE A 190 8.37 13.21 -2.88
CA PHE A 190 8.18 13.60 -4.29
C PHE A 190 7.20 14.76 -4.45
N ARG A 191 6.10 14.78 -3.68
CA ARG A 191 5.15 15.92 -3.67
C ARG A 191 5.83 17.20 -3.19
N HIS A 192 6.57 17.11 -2.09
CA HIS A 192 7.30 18.23 -1.52
C HIS A 192 8.37 18.77 -2.49
N ASP A 193 9.02 17.88 -3.24
CA ASP A 193 10.01 18.25 -4.25
C ASP A 193 9.38 18.87 -5.52
N GLY A 194 8.06 18.78 -5.73
CA GLY A 194 7.34 19.42 -6.84
C GLY A 194 7.05 18.52 -8.05
N TRP A 195 7.00 17.20 -7.85
CA TRP A 195 6.64 16.24 -8.90
C TRP A 195 5.13 16.09 -9.10
N ASP A 196 4.69 15.89 -10.35
CA ASP A 196 3.34 15.39 -10.62
C ASP A 196 3.31 13.89 -10.36
N ILE A 197 2.76 13.52 -9.21
CA ILE A 197 2.79 12.15 -8.72
C ILE A 197 1.49 11.39 -9.02
N CYS A 198 1.65 10.15 -9.45
CA CYS A 198 0.62 9.11 -9.37
C CYS A 198 1.15 7.98 -8.47
N THR A 199 0.29 7.44 -7.60
CA THR A 199 0.66 6.37 -6.66
C THR A 199 -0.23 5.16 -6.81
N GLY A 200 0.36 3.97 -6.71
CA GLY A 200 -0.36 2.73 -6.42
C GLY A 200 -0.78 2.61 -4.95
N PRO A 201 -1.17 1.42 -4.47
CA PRO A 201 -1.03 0.12 -5.15
C PRO A 201 -2.07 -0.13 -6.24
N PHE A 202 -1.73 -1.00 -7.18
CA PHE A 202 -2.66 -1.51 -8.21
C PHE A 202 -3.09 -2.93 -7.86
N GLY A 203 -4.36 -3.25 -8.11
CA GLY A 203 -4.92 -4.58 -7.86
C GLY A 203 -4.44 -5.62 -8.87
N SER A 204 -4.06 -5.19 -10.08
CA SER A 204 -3.61 -6.08 -11.14
C SER A 204 -2.52 -5.47 -12.02
N ARG A 205 -1.75 -6.33 -12.70
CA ARG A 205 -0.80 -5.89 -13.74
C ARG A 205 -1.49 -5.18 -14.90
N ARG A 206 -2.74 -5.56 -15.20
CA ARG A 206 -3.54 -4.95 -16.26
C ARG A 206 -3.83 -3.49 -15.96
N GLU A 207 -4.20 -3.15 -14.73
CA GLU A 207 -4.42 -1.76 -14.31
C GLU A 207 -3.16 -0.92 -14.48
N LEU A 208 -2.01 -1.41 -14.01
CA LEU A 208 -0.74 -0.71 -14.18
C LEU A 208 -0.39 -0.53 -15.66
N ALA A 209 -0.55 -1.57 -16.48
CA ALA A 209 -0.28 -1.52 -17.92
C ALA A 209 -1.17 -0.49 -18.64
N SER A 210 -2.49 -0.52 -18.39
CA SER A 210 -3.42 0.49 -18.92
C SER A 210 -3.01 1.91 -18.54
N LEU A 211 -2.66 2.14 -17.27
CA LEU A 211 -2.26 3.45 -16.79
C LEU A 211 -0.99 3.97 -17.48
N VAL A 212 0.06 3.16 -17.62
CA VAL A 212 1.31 3.59 -18.26
C VAL A 212 1.16 3.76 -19.77
N THR A 213 0.22 3.07 -20.41
CA THR A 213 -0.11 3.26 -21.83
C THR A 213 -0.91 4.55 -22.08
N GLU A 214 -1.83 4.90 -21.18
CA GLU A 214 -2.72 6.05 -21.35
C GLU A 214 -2.08 7.36 -20.90
N ARG A 215 -1.36 7.35 -19.76
CA ARG A 215 -0.78 8.56 -19.16
C ARG A 215 0.72 8.64 -19.41
N TRP A 216 1.22 9.86 -19.62
CA TRP A 216 2.65 10.11 -19.72
C TRP A 216 3.28 10.12 -18.33
N PHE A 217 4.37 9.36 -18.17
CA PHE A 217 5.26 9.43 -17.02
C PHE A 217 6.70 9.54 -17.50
N ASP A 218 7.47 10.42 -16.87
CA ASP A 218 8.90 10.51 -17.11
C ASP A 218 9.63 9.38 -16.39
N LEU A 219 9.15 9.02 -15.20
CA LEU A 219 9.73 8.00 -14.33
C LEU A 219 8.66 7.08 -13.73
N ILE A 220 9.05 5.84 -13.46
CA ILE A 220 8.33 4.93 -12.58
C ILE A 220 9.26 4.46 -11.45
N GLY A 221 8.78 4.52 -10.22
CA GLY A 221 9.46 4.06 -9.02
C GLY A 221 8.79 2.81 -8.45
N PHE A 222 9.57 1.76 -8.21
CA PHE A 222 9.10 0.55 -7.52
C PHE A 222 9.69 0.46 -6.11
N SER A 223 8.82 0.35 -5.10
CA SER A 223 9.24 -0.03 -3.74
C SER A 223 9.28 -1.56 -3.62
N VAL A 224 10.43 -2.08 -3.19
CA VAL A 224 10.73 -3.51 -3.07
C VAL A 224 11.07 -3.80 -1.62
N THR A 225 10.23 -4.60 -0.97
CA THR A 225 10.35 -4.93 0.46
C THR A 225 10.84 -6.35 0.72
N SER A 226 10.76 -7.26 -0.26
CA SER A 226 11.23 -8.64 -0.13
C SER A 226 11.79 -9.19 -1.43
N ASP A 227 12.57 -10.29 -1.35
CA ASP A 227 13.14 -10.99 -2.51
C ASP A 227 12.16 -11.95 -3.19
N ARG A 228 11.03 -12.24 -2.56
CA ARG A 228 10.09 -13.32 -2.97
C ARG A 228 9.53 -13.15 -4.38
N ARG A 229 9.48 -11.92 -4.90
CA ARG A 229 8.83 -11.57 -6.18
C ARG A 229 9.75 -10.81 -7.14
N LEU A 230 11.07 -10.91 -7.01
CA LEU A 230 12.03 -10.18 -7.85
C LEU A 230 11.92 -10.54 -9.34
N ASP A 231 11.75 -11.82 -9.67
CA ASP A 231 11.57 -12.26 -11.07
C ASP A 231 10.28 -11.70 -11.69
N GLU A 232 9.23 -11.58 -10.88
CA GLU A 232 8.00 -10.94 -11.29
C GLU A 232 8.19 -9.45 -11.53
N LEU A 233 8.89 -8.75 -10.62
CA LEU A 233 9.20 -7.33 -10.79
C LEU A 233 10.05 -7.09 -12.04
N LYS A 234 11.03 -7.94 -12.33
CA LYS A 234 11.85 -7.85 -13.54
C LYS A 234 11.01 -7.91 -14.81
N ARG A 235 10.09 -8.88 -14.89
CA ARG A 235 9.14 -8.98 -16.01
C ARG A 235 8.22 -7.76 -16.08
N LEU A 236 7.74 -7.29 -14.94
CA LEU A 236 6.89 -6.10 -14.86
C LEU A 236 7.60 -4.85 -15.37
N ILE A 237 8.88 -4.66 -15.03
CA ILE A 237 9.71 -3.55 -15.53
C ILE A 237 9.84 -3.62 -17.06
N GLN A 238 10.06 -4.81 -17.61
CA GLN A 238 10.12 -5.02 -19.06
C GLN A 238 8.78 -4.69 -19.74
N ASP A 239 7.67 -5.15 -19.16
CA ASP A 239 6.32 -4.86 -19.63
C ASP A 239 6.03 -3.35 -19.61
N VAL A 240 6.33 -2.67 -18.51
CA VAL A 240 6.15 -1.21 -18.39
C VAL A 240 6.96 -0.46 -19.43
N ARG A 241 8.24 -0.80 -19.64
CA ARG A 241 9.05 -0.14 -20.68
C ARG A 241 8.48 -0.36 -22.08
N ARG A 242 7.98 -1.56 -22.36
CA ARG A 242 7.38 -1.92 -23.66
C ARG A 242 6.04 -1.23 -23.89
N ASP A 243 5.23 -1.05 -22.85
CA ASP A 243 3.83 -0.61 -22.97
C ASP A 243 3.63 0.88 -22.62
N SER A 244 4.60 1.49 -21.94
CA SER A 244 4.58 2.90 -21.54
C SER A 244 4.45 3.84 -22.74
N ARG A 245 3.60 4.86 -22.58
CA ARG A 245 3.44 5.98 -23.51
C ARG A 245 4.76 6.71 -23.75
N ASN A 246 5.61 6.77 -22.73
CA ASN A 246 6.99 7.22 -22.84
C ASN A 246 7.92 6.01 -23.01
N ARG A 247 8.39 5.76 -24.23
CA ARG A 247 9.34 4.67 -24.56
C ARG A 247 10.70 4.82 -23.90
N ARG A 248 10.99 5.98 -23.30
CA ARG A 248 12.22 6.28 -22.56
C ARG A 248 11.96 6.47 -21.06
N ILE A 249 10.83 5.94 -20.56
CA ILE A 249 10.51 6.00 -19.13
C ILE A 249 11.70 5.48 -18.30
N GLY A 250 12.13 6.28 -17.33
CA GLY A 250 13.16 5.87 -16.39
C GLY A 250 12.57 4.98 -15.30
N VAL A 251 13.34 3.99 -14.87
CA VAL A 251 12.92 3.07 -13.81
C VAL A 251 13.81 3.27 -12.60
N ILE A 252 13.20 3.60 -11.47
CA ILE A 252 13.87 3.68 -10.18
C ILE A 252 13.35 2.53 -9.32
N VAL A 253 14.24 1.86 -8.59
CA VAL A 253 13.86 0.88 -7.57
C VAL A 253 14.35 1.35 -6.21
N GLY A 254 13.63 1.03 -5.15
CA GLY A 254 14.08 1.33 -3.80
C GLY A 254 13.46 0.39 -2.79
N GLY A 255 13.76 0.63 -1.52
CA GLY A 255 13.27 -0.18 -0.41
C GLY A 255 14.37 -0.98 0.28
N PRO A 256 14.06 -1.59 1.45
CA PRO A 256 15.08 -2.09 2.37
C PRO A 256 16.02 -3.12 1.76
N ILE A 257 15.51 -4.03 0.92
CA ILE A 257 16.33 -5.08 0.31
C ILE A 257 17.43 -4.55 -0.61
N LEU A 258 17.26 -3.35 -1.19
CA LEU A 258 18.28 -2.72 -2.05
C LEU A 258 19.44 -2.13 -1.23
N VAL A 259 19.25 -1.92 0.09
CA VAL A 259 20.34 -1.49 0.99
C VAL A 259 21.31 -2.65 1.20
N ASP A 260 20.78 -3.84 1.47
CA ASP A 260 21.59 -5.03 1.71
C ASP A 260 22.14 -5.66 0.41
N ARG A 261 21.39 -5.52 -0.69
CA ARG A 261 21.70 -6.14 -1.99
C ARG A 261 21.57 -5.12 -3.15
N PRO A 262 22.49 -4.15 -3.26
CA PRO A 262 22.43 -3.11 -4.28
C PRO A 262 22.54 -3.66 -5.72
N GLU A 263 23.16 -4.82 -5.92
CA GLU A 263 23.29 -5.49 -7.21
C GLU A 263 21.93 -5.87 -7.84
N LEU A 264 20.88 -6.00 -7.02
CA LEU A 264 19.53 -6.30 -7.49
C LEU A 264 18.96 -5.21 -8.41
N ALA A 265 19.36 -3.95 -8.22
CA ALA A 265 18.88 -2.86 -9.06
C ALA A 265 19.20 -3.10 -10.55
N ASN A 266 20.45 -3.49 -10.83
CA ASN A 266 20.90 -3.84 -12.17
C ASN A 266 20.24 -5.12 -12.67
N ALA A 267 20.12 -6.14 -11.82
CA ALA A 267 19.49 -7.41 -12.18
C ALA A 267 18.01 -7.27 -12.59
N LEU A 268 17.30 -6.31 -11.99
CA LEU A 268 15.92 -5.95 -12.28
C LEU A 268 15.77 -5.07 -13.55
N GLY A 269 16.86 -4.46 -14.03
CA GLY A 269 16.84 -3.54 -15.17
C GLY A 269 16.39 -2.11 -14.82
N ALA A 270 16.63 -1.68 -13.58
CA ALA A 270 16.42 -0.30 -13.16
C ALA A 270 17.52 0.62 -13.73
N ASP A 271 17.18 1.89 -13.98
CA ASP A 271 18.17 2.92 -14.36
C ASP A 271 18.88 3.49 -13.13
N MET A 272 18.21 3.50 -11.96
CA MET A 272 18.76 3.94 -10.68
C MET A 272 18.13 3.17 -9.50
N SER A 273 18.83 3.17 -8.36
CA SER A 273 18.31 2.71 -7.08
C SER A 273 18.33 3.82 -6.04
N ALA A 274 17.27 3.93 -5.25
CA ALA A 274 17.19 4.81 -4.08
C ALA A 274 17.20 3.98 -2.81
N THR A 275 18.25 4.12 -2.01
CA THR A 275 18.40 3.49 -0.68
C THR A 275 17.78 4.32 0.43
N ASP A 276 17.46 5.59 0.13
CA ASP A 276 16.81 6.53 1.04
C ASP A 276 15.63 7.20 0.33
N GLY A 277 14.47 7.15 0.98
CA GLY A 277 13.24 7.74 0.48
C GLY A 277 13.29 9.26 0.36
N ALA A 278 14.01 9.94 1.25
CA ALA A 278 14.13 11.40 1.23
C ALA A 278 15.04 11.90 0.10
N HIS A 279 16.02 11.09 -0.31
CA HIS A 279 16.94 11.39 -1.42
C HIS A 279 16.42 10.92 -2.79
N ALA A 280 15.33 10.15 -2.83
CA ALA A 280 14.77 9.61 -4.07
C ALA A 280 14.33 10.69 -5.08
N PRO A 281 13.68 11.82 -4.69
CA PRO A 281 13.30 12.87 -5.64
C PRO A 281 14.49 13.56 -6.31
N GLN A 282 15.60 13.77 -5.60
CA GLN A 282 16.81 14.40 -6.14
C GLN A 282 17.50 13.48 -7.15
N LEU A 283 17.56 12.18 -6.85
CA LEU A 283 18.04 11.16 -7.79
C LEU A 283 17.16 11.12 -9.06
N ALA A 284 15.84 11.12 -8.88
CA ALA A 284 14.88 11.19 -9.98
C ALA A 284 15.11 12.42 -10.87
N ARG A 285 15.36 13.59 -10.27
CA ARG A 285 15.64 14.83 -11.01
C ARG A 285 16.94 14.74 -11.80
N ALA A 286 17.99 14.17 -11.22
CA ALA A 286 19.27 13.97 -11.88
C ALA A 286 19.18 12.99 -13.06
N LEU A 287 18.24 12.03 -13.02
CA LEU A 287 18.04 11.05 -14.07
C LEU A 287 17.34 11.64 -15.32
N LEU A 288 16.44 12.63 -15.16
CA LEU A 288 15.64 13.16 -16.27
C LEU A 288 16.47 13.66 -17.47
N PRO A 289 17.53 14.48 -17.30
CA PRO A 289 18.36 14.93 -18.43
C PRO A 289 19.08 13.78 -19.13
N MET A 290 19.52 12.77 -18.38
CA MET A 290 20.24 11.61 -18.93
C MET A 290 19.35 10.77 -19.85
N LEU A 291 18.06 10.61 -19.50
CA LEU A 291 17.08 9.91 -20.33
C LEU A 291 16.76 10.67 -21.63
N LYS A 292 16.72 12.01 -21.56
CA LYS A 292 16.50 12.87 -22.74
C LYS A 292 17.70 12.84 -23.70
N GLY A 293 18.92 12.65 -23.18
CA GLY A 293 20.17 12.62 -23.94
C GLY A 293 20.46 11.33 -24.72
N ARG A 294 19.76 10.22 -24.45
CA ARG A 294 19.86 8.97 -25.23
C ARG A 294 19.21 9.16 -26.61
N ARG A 295 19.92 9.81 -27.55
CA ARG A 295 19.52 9.94 -28.97
C ARG A 295 20.01 8.75 -29.78
#